data_AF-A0A7L3BT25-F1
#
_entry.id   AF-A0A7L3BT25-F1
#
_cell.length_a   1.000
_cell.length_b   1.000
_cell.length_c   1.000
_cell.angle_alpha   90.00
_cell.angle_beta   90.00
_cell.angle_gamma   90.00
#
_symmetry.space_group_name_H-M   'P 1'
#
loop_
_entity.id
_entity.type
_entity.pdbx_description
1 polymer ?
#
loop_
_entity_poly.entity_id
_entity_poly.type
_entity_poly.pdbx_seq_one_letter_code
_entity_poly.pdbx_strand_id
1 'polypeptide(L)' 'TDVGDILIAMNPFQPLPLYGREVSEQYRRQETGTLPPHIFAVASRAYHGMLGRRGGGPRSQCIVI' A
#
# COMPACT_ATOMS: atom_id res chain seq x y z
N THR A 1 -11.25 0.67 1.44
CA THR A 1 -11.48 2.12 1.31
C THR A 1 -10.38 2.87 2.01
N ASP A 2 -9.90 3.97 1.44
CA ASP A 2 -8.87 4.80 2.08
C ASP A 2 -9.50 6.01 2.77
N VAL A 3 -8.98 6.35 3.94
CA VAL A 3 -9.31 7.57 4.69
C VAL A 3 -7.98 8.22 5.09
N GLY A 4 -7.48 9.10 4.23
CA GLY A 4 -6.15 9.70 4.39
C GLY A 4 -5.06 8.62 4.42
N ASP A 5 -4.38 8.48 5.56
CA ASP A 5 -3.32 7.48 5.72
C ASP A 5 -3.85 6.09 6.13
N ILE A 6 -5.13 5.96 6.45
CA ILE A 6 -5.77 4.75 6.98
C ILE A 6 -6.40 3.94 5.83
N LEU A 7 -6.14 2.63 5.81
CA LEU A 7 -6.82 1.68 4.93
C LEU A 7 -7.86 0.89 5.73
N ILE A 8 -9.11 0.94 5.31
CA ILE A 8 -10.21 0.15 5.87
C ILE A 8 -10.44 -1.06 4.95
N ALA A 9 -10.26 -2.26 5.51
CA ALA A 9 -10.54 -3.53 4.84
C ALA A 9 -11.54 -4.35 5.68
N MET A 10 -12.50 -4.99 5.01
CA MET A 10 -13.44 -5.90 5.64
C MET A 10 -13.11 -7.34 5.23
N ASN A 11 -13.21 -8.27 6.18
CA ASN A 11 -12.98 -9.69 5.89
C ASN A 11 -14.07 -10.21 4.93
N PRO A 12 -13.71 -10.70 3.73
CA PRO A 12 -14.68 -11.21 2.77
C PRO A 12 -15.15 -12.64 3.07
N PHE A 13 -14.52 -13.33 4.03
CA PHE A 13 -14.78 -14.73 4.38
C PHE A 13 -14.65 -15.72 3.20
N GLN A 14 -13.95 -15.33 2.14
CA GLN A 14 -13.67 -16.15 0.97
C GLN A 14 -12.30 -15.80 0.36
N PRO A 15 -11.65 -16.72 -0.37
CA PRO A 15 -10.44 -16.41 -1.12
C PRO A 15 -10.73 -15.36 -2.20
N LEU A 16 -9.86 -14.36 -2.32
CA LEU A 16 -9.95 -13.34 -3.37
C LEU A 16 -8.68 -13.37 -4.24
N PRO A 17 -8.80 -13.26 -5.58
CA PRO A 17 -7.66 -13.24 -6.50
C PRO A 17 -6.94 -11.87 -6.54
N LEU A 18 -6.77 -11.23 -5.38
CA LEU A 18 -6.26 -9.86 -5.24
C LEU A 18 -4.84 -9.79 -4.66
N TYR A 19 -4.33 -10.90 -4.12
CA TYR A 19 -3.04 -10.97 -3.43
C TYR A 19 -1.92 -11.62 -4.27
N GLY A 20 -2.13 -11.74 -5.59
CA GLY A 20 -1.15 -12.32 -6.52
C GLY A 20 0.09 -11.45 -6.75
N ARG A 21 1.13 -12.06 -7.32
CA ARG A 21 2.40 -11.37 -7.65
C ARG A 21 2.19 -10.26 -8.66
N GLU A 22 1.33 -10.50 -9.64
CA GLU A 22 1.00 -9.57 -10.72
C GLU A 22 0.39 -8.30 -10.14
N VAL A 23 -0.54 -8.46 -9.19
CA VAL A 23 -1.19 -7.34 -8.49
C VAL A 23 -0.17 -6.58 -7.64
N SER A 24 0.68 -7.27 -6.88
CA SER A 24 1.73 -6.63 -6.07
C SER A 24 2.68 -5.76 -6.92
N GLU A 25 3.11 -6.26 -8.07
CA GLU A 25 3.99 -5.53 -8.98
C GLU A 25 3.30 -4.30 -9.60
N GLN A 26 1.99 -4.33 -9.84
CA GLN A 26 1.24 -3.16 -10.28
C GLN A 26 1.29 -2.04 -9.24
N TYR A 27 1.05 -2.34 -7.96
CA TYR A 27 1.10 -1.35 -6.87
C TYR A 27 2.50 -0.84 -6.54
N ARG A 28 3.54 -1.62 -6.85
CA ARG A 28 4.93 -1.20 -6.67
C ARG A 28 5.36 -0.13 -7.69
N ARG A 29 4.83 -0.19 -8.91
CA ARG A 29 5.26 0.64 -10.05
C ARG A 29 4.44 1.92 -10.22
N GLN A 30 3.23 1.95 -9.67
CA GLN A 30 2.32 3.07 -9.86
C GLN A 30 2.37 4.08 -8.72
N GLU A 31 1.97 5.31 -9.04
CA GLU A 31 1.85 6.38 -8.06
C GLU A 31 0.70 6.12 -7.08
N THR A 32 0.78 6.75 -5.91
CA THR A 32 -0.27 6.63 -4.89
C THR A 32 -1.56 7.27 -5.40
N GLY A 33 -2.66 6.52 -5.39
CA GLY A 33 -3.99 7.02 -5.77
C GLY A 33 -4.41 6.72 -7.21
N THR A 34 -3.55 6.12 -8.04
CA THR A 34 -3.93 5.70 -9.41
C THR A 34 -4.67 4.36 -9.43
N LEU A 35 -4.43 3.51 -8.42
CA LEU A 35 -5.06 2.21 -8.25
C LEU A 35 -6.10 2.24 -7.12
N PRO A 36 -7.05 1.29 -7.12
CA PRO A 36 -7.99 1.12 -6.02
C PRO A 36 -7.30 0.97 -4.65
N PRO A 37 -8.00 1.28 -3.54
CA PRO A 37 -7.45 1.13 -2.20
C PRO A 37 -7.08 -0.33 -1.92
N HIS A 38 -5.80 -0.58 -1.59
CA HIS A 38 -5.28 -1.93 -1.38
C HIS A 38 -4.09 -1.93 -0.41
N ILE A 39 -3.88 -3.04 0.30
CA ILE A 39 -2.77 -3.17 1.25
C ILE A 39 -1.39 -3.01 0.59
N PHE A 40 -1.26 -3.39 -0.68
CA PHE A 40 -0.02 -3.18 -1.44
C PHE A 40 0.29 -1.69 -1.69
N ALA A 41 -0.73 -0.82 -1.79
CA ALA A 41 -0.52 0.62 -1.86
C ALA A 41 0.07 1.15 -0.54
N VAL A 42 -0.41 0.66 0.61
CA VAL A 42 0.11 1.02 1.94
C VAL A 42 1.54 0.54 2.12
N ALA A 43 1.84 -0.70 1.73
CA ALA A 43 3.18 -1.27 1.79
C ALA A 43 4.16 -0.49 0.88
N SER A 44 3.75 -0.18 -0.36
CA SER A 44 4.53 0.63 -1.29
C SER A 44 4.78 2.03 -0.71
N ARG A 45 3.76 2.64 -0.07
CA ARG A 45 3.90 3.93 0.60
C ARG A 45 4.96 3.88 1.71
N ALA A 46 4.87 2.92 2.63
CA ALA A 46 5.86 2.76 3.70
C ALA A 46 7.26 2.53 3.10
N TYR A 47 7.41 1.62 2.14
CA TYR A 47 8.71 1.35 1.52
C TYR A 47 9.36 2.62 0.92
N HIS A 48 8.60 3.41 0.16
CA HIS A 48 9.10 4.67 -0.40
C HIS A 48 9.41 5.73 0.67
N GLY A 49 8.65 5.75 1.77
CA GLY A 49 8.93 6.61 2.92
C GLY A 49 10.23 6.22 3.64
N MET A 50 10.50 4.92 3.76
CA MET A 50 11.75 4.39 4.32
C MET A 50 12.97 4.81 3.50
N LEU A 51 12.84 4.84 2.18
CA LEU A 51 13.91 5.26 1.27
C LEU A 51 14.04 6.78 1.10
N GLY A 52 13.17 7.58 1.73
CA GLY A 52 13.19 9.04 1.58
C GLY A 52 12.77 9.54 0.19
N ARG A 53 12.03 8.74 -0.57
CA ARG A 53 11.62 9.09 -1.95
C ARG A 53 10.44 10.07 -2.02
N ARG A 54 9.85 10.43 -0.88
CA ARG A 54 8.71 11.38 -0.78
C ARG A 54 9.13 12.79 -0.33
N GLY A 55 10.36 13.22 -0.63
CA GLY A 55 10.84 14.56 -0.32
C GLY A 55 11.25 14.78 1.15
N GLY A 56 10.99 13.82 2.05
CA GLY A 56 11.64 13.71 3.35
C GLY A 56 12.83 12.75 3.26
N GLY A 57 13.84 12.91 4.12
CA GLY A 57 14.96 11.96 4.20
C GLY A 57 14.53 10.54 4.60
N PRO A 58 15.41 9.54 4.47
CA PRO A 58 15.15 8.17 4.91
C PRO A 58 14.71 8.12 6.38
N ARG A 59 13.60 7.43 6.67
CA ARG A 59 13.06 7.31 8.03
C ARG A 59 12.37 5.97 8.27
N SER A 60 12.54 5.39 9.45
CA SER A 60 11.83 4.16 9.83
C SER A 60 10.32 4.33 9.68
N GLN A 61 9.64 3.25 9.27
CA GLN A 61 8.18 3.24 9.05
C GLN A 61 7.52 2.17 9.91
N CYS A 62 6.24 2.37 10.22
CA CYS A 62 5.42 1.45 10.99
C CYS A 62 4.05 1.33 10.32
N ILE A 63 3.50 0.11 10.30
CA ILE A 63 2.13 -0.16 9.88
C ILE A 63 1.45 -0.82 11.07
N VAL A 64 0.36 -0.22 11.54
CA VAL A 64 -0.49 -0.77 12.60
C VAL A 64 -1.71 -1.38 11.93
N ILE A 65 -1.96 -2.67 12.20
CA ILE A 65 -3.06 -3.47 11.64
C ILE A 65 -4.13 -3.64 12.70
#